data_AF-A0A2A4W8D4-F1
#
_entry.id   AF-A0A2A4W8D4-F1
#
_cell.length_a   1.000
_cell.length_b   1.000
_cell.length_c   1.000
_cell.angle_alpha   90.00
_cell.angle_beta   90.00
_cell.angle_gamma   90.00
#
_symmetry.space_group_name_H-M   'P 1'
#
loop_
_entity.id
_entity.type
_entity.pdbx_description
1 polymer ?
#
loop_
_entity_poly.entity_id
_entity_poly.type
_entity_poly.pdbx_seq_one_letter_code
_entity_poly.pdbx_strand_id
1 'polypeptide(L)'
;MGALGNQPAREQYRTNLDSISYFIEDAAELAKKHNVKIEVIVNAKHALELERQNNIAIQNGDFTDEQAAGIGEILSRIATAIESNA
;
A
#
# COMPACT_ATOMS: atom_id res chain seq x y z
N MET A 1 -12.62 -5.18 16.22
CA MET A 1 -11.31 -5.82 16.48
C MET A 1 -10.76 -6.31 15.14
N GLY A 2 -9.71 -5.67 14.63
CA GLY A 2 -9.08 -6.05 13.36
C GLY A 2 -8.49 -7.45 13.44
N ALA A 3 -8.80 -8.30 12.47
CA ALA A 3 -8.35 -9.68 12.39
C ALA A 3 -6.86 -9.79 12.04
N LEU A 4 -5.98 -9.46 12.99
CA LEU A 4 -4.52 -9.60 12.85
C LEU A 4 -4.06 -11.06 12.67
N GLY A 5 -4.87 -12.04 13.07
CA GLY A 5 -4.53 -13.47 13.00
C GLY A 5 -4.84 -14.17 11.67
N ASN A 6 -5.55 -13.52 10.74
CA ASN A 6 -6.03 -14.15 9.50
C ASN A 6 -5.63 -13.36 8.24
N GLN A 7 -4.55 -12.57 8.30
CA GLN A 7 -4.06 -11.88 7.11
C GLN A 7 -3.45 -12.89 6.13
N PRO A 8 -3.95 -12.96 4.88
CA PRO A 8 -3.31 -13.78 3.85
C PRO A 8 -1.86 -13.34 3.65
N ALA A 9 -0.98 -14.29 3.30
CA ALA A 9 0.41 -13.99 3.02
C ALA A 9 0.51 -12.87 1.97
N ARG A 10 1.34 -11.86 2.23
CA ARG A 10 1.58 -10.78 1.28
C ARG A 10 2.23 -11.38 0.03
N GLU A 11 1.66 -11.13 -1.14
CA GLU A 11 2.30 -11.56 -2.39
C GLU A 11 3.68 -10.91 -2.52
N GLN A 12 4.70 -11.73 -2.73
CA GLN A 12 6.02 -11.25 -3.06
C GLN A 12 6.02 -10.83 -4.54
N TYR A 13 5.99 -9.53 -4.80
CA TYR A 13 6.23 -8.99 -6.15
C TYR A 13 7.70 -9.19 -6.53
N ARG A 14 8.06 -10.39 -6.99
CA ARG A 14 9.37 -10.65 -7.60
C ARG A 14 9.36 -10.10 -9.02
N THR A 15 10.10 -9.02 -9.25
CA THR A 15 10.40 -8.56 -10.61
C THR A 15 11.42 -9.49 -11.24
N ASN A 16 11.03 -10.24 -12.26
CA ASN A 16 11.92 -11.09 -13.07
C ASN A 16 12.26 -10.40 -14.41
N LEU A 17 13.19 -10.98 -15.17
CA LEU A 17 13.60 -10.43 -16.47
C LEU A 17 12.44 -10.37 -17.47
N ASP A 18 11.51 -11.32 -17.43
CA ASP A 18 10.33 -11.33 -18.30
C ASP A 18 9.46 -10.10 -18.08
N SER A 19 9.27 -9.70 -16.81
CA SER A 19 8.51 -8.49 -16.45
C SER A 19 9.12 -7.21 -17.03
N ILE A 20 10.45 -7.16 -17.12
CA ILE A 20 11.16 -6.03 -17.73
C ILE A 20 10.95 -6.04 -19.25
N SER A 21 11.02 -7.21 -19.88
CA SER A 21 10.83 -7.36 -21.32
C SER A 21 9.43 -6.90 -21.75
N TYR A 22 8.38 -7.36 -21.06
CA TYR A 22 7.01 -6.94 -21.34
C TYR A 22 6.82 -5.43 -21.16
N PHE A 23 7.39 -4.85 -20.10
CA PHE A 23 7.32 -3.41 -19.90
C PHE A 23 7.98 -2.61 -21.04
N ILE A 24 9.12 -3.08 -21.56
CA ILE A 24 9.80 -2.40 -22.66
C ILE A 24 8.96 -2.45 -23.94
N GLU A 25 8.34 -3.60 -24.24
CA GLU A 25 7.44 -3.76 -25.39
C GLU A 25 6.24 -2.81 -25.29
N ASP A 26 5.55 -2.81 -24.14
CA ASP A 26 4.42 -1.93 -23.86
C ASP A 26 4.82 -0.46 -23.94
N ALA A 27 5.97 -0.10 -23.38
CA ALA A 27 6.48 1.27 -23.39
C ALA A 27 6.81 1.76 -24.81
N ALA A 28 7.38 0.88 -25.65
CA ALA A 28 7.65 1.19 -27.05
C ALA A 28 6.36 1.39 -27.85
N GLU A 29 5.34 0.55 -27.62
CA GLU A 29 4.04 0.69 -28.27
C GLU A 29 3.35 2.00 -27.87
N LEU A 30 3.33 2.33 -26.58
CA LEU A 30 2.76 3.58 -26.07
C LEU A 30 3.50 4.81 -26.58
N ALA A 31 4.84 4.78 -26.60
CA ALA A 31 5.64 5.87 -27.13
C ALA A 31 5.32 6.14 -28.60
N LYS A 32 5.18 5.08 -29.41
CA LYS A 32 4.79 5.17 -30.82
C LYS A 32 3.36 5.69 -30.98
N LYS A 33 2.41 5.15 -30.22
CA LYS A 33 0.99 5.53 -30.27
C LYS A 33 0.76 7.01 -29.96
N HIS A 34 1.50 7.54 -28.99
CA HIS A 34 1.36 8.92 -28.54
C HIS A 34 2.38 9.89 -29.16
N ASN A 35 3.26 9.39 -30.03
CA ASN A 35 4.36 10.15 -30.64
C ASN A 35 5.21 10.91 -29.62
N VAL A 36 5.58 10.22 -28.54
CA VAL A 36 6.43 10.74 -27.46
C VAL A 36 7.70 9.91 -27.35
N LYS A 37 8.71 10.44 -26.65
CA LYS A 37 9.90 9.66 -26.31
C LYS A 37 9.55 8.59 -25.27
N ILE A 38 10.21 7.43 -25.35
CA ILE A 38 10.07 6.33 -24.36
C ILE A 38 10.33 6.85 -22.94
N GLU A 39 11.28 7.77 -22.76
CA GLU A 39 11.57 8.44 -21.49
C GLU A 39 10.32 9.05 -20.83
N VAL A 40 9.38 9.59 -21.62
CA VAL A 40 8.12 10.15 -21.10
C VAL A 40 7.23 9.05 -20.52
N ILE A 41 7.17 7.88 -21.18
CA ILE A 41 6.39 6.73 -20.69
C ILE A 41 7.01 6.16 -19.42
N VAL A 42 8.34 6.05 -19.36
CA VAL A 42 9.06 5.60 -18.16
C VAL A 42 8.80 6.55 -16.98
N ASN A 43 8.89 7.86 -17.22
CA ASN A 43 8.61 8.86 -16.19
C ASN A 43 7.14 8.84 -15.73
N ALA A 44 6.20 8.64 -16.66
CA ALA A 44 4.78 8.50 -16.32
C ALA A 44 4.54 7.25 -15.46
N LYS A 45 5.14 6.11 -15.81
CA LYS A 45 5.06 4.89 -15.00
C LYS A 45 5.69 5.09 -13.62
N HIS A 46 6.81 5.80 -13.53
CA HIS A 46 7.44 6.12 -12.26
C HIS A 46 6.53 6.97 -11.36
N ALA A 47 5.86 7.99 -11.90
CA ALA A 47 4.90 8.80 -11.16
C ALA A 47 3.73 7.98 -10.62
N LEU A 48 3.19 7.04 -11.42
CA LEU A 48 2.12 6.14 -10.97
C LEU A 48 2.57 5.19 -9.84
N GLU A 49 3.81 4.71 -9.88
CA GLU A 49 4.34 3.89 -8.79
C GLU A 49 4.54 4.69 -7.50
N LEU A 50 4.95 5.96 -7.59
CA LEU A 50 5.02 6.86 -6.43
C LEU A 50 3.62 7.10 -5.84
N GLU A 51 2.61 7.34 -6.67
CA GLU A 51 1.22 7.46 -6.22
C GLU A 51 0.74 6.19 -5.51
N ARG A 52 1.02 5.01 -6.09
CA ARG A 52 0.70 3.73 -5.46
C ARG A 52 1.39 3.57 -4.10
N GLN A 53 2.67 3.92 -4.00
CA GLN A 53 3.42 3.88 -2.73
C GLN A 53 2.80 4.81 -1.68
N ASN A 54 2.44 6.03 -2.07
CA ASN A 54 1.80 6.99 -1.17
C ASN A 54 0.44 6.47 -0.69
N ASN A 55 -0.38 5.91 -1.58
CA ASN A 55 -1.68 5.34 -1.23
C ASN A 55 -1.54 4.17 -0.24
N ILE A 56 -0.54 3.30 -0.44
CA ILE A 56 -0.24 2.22 0.51
C ILE A 56 0.19 2.78 1.88
N ALA A 57 1.01 3.84 1.89
CA ALA A 57 1.44 4.48 3.13
C ALA A 57 0.25 5.09 3.89
N ILE A 58 -0.67 5.77 3.20
CA ILE A 58 -1.90 6.32 3.78
C ILE A 58 -2.77 5.20 4.37
N GLN A 59 -3.06 4.16 3.59
CA GLN A 59 -3.88 3.03 4.06
C GLN A 59 -3.28 2.32 5.28
N ASN A 60 -1.96 2.18 5.32
CA ASN A 60 -1.26 1.63 6.49
C ASN A 60 -1.35 2.56 7.71
N GLY A 61 -1.29 3.88 7.48
CA GLY A 61 -1.54 4.90 8.51
C GLY A 61 -2.93 4.76 9.10
N ASP A 62 -3.96 4.77 8.26
CA ASP A 62 -5.37 4.62 8.67
C ASP A 62 -5.58 3.34 9.50
N PHE A 63 -5.03 2.22 9.03
CA PHE A 63 -5.12 0.94 9.74
C PHE A 63 -4.43 0.98 11.11
N THR A 64 -3.29 1.67 11.21
CA THR A 64 -2.55 1.79 12.47
C THR A 64 -3.31 2.67 13.45
N ASP A 65 -3.90 3.78 12.98
CA ASP A 65 -4.68 4.70 13.80
C ASP A 65 -5.96 4.04 14.32
N GLU A 66 -6.67 3.29 13.48
CA GLU A 66 -7.83 2.49 13.90
C GLU A 66 -7.48 1.46 14.98
N GLN A 67 -6.32 0.80 14.84
CA GLN A 67 -5.86 -0.16 15.84
C GLN A 67 -5.48 0.52 17.16
N ALA A 68 -4.75 1.63 17.11
CA ALA A 68 -4.36 2.39 18.29
C ALA A 68 -5.59 2.92 19.04
N ALA A 69 -6.58 3.45 18.31
CA ALA A 69 -7.84 3.91 18.88
C ALA A 69 -8.61 2.76 19.56
N GLY A 70 -8.75 1.61 18.88
CA GLY A 70 -9.42 0.44 19.44
C GLY A 70 -8.73 -0.13 20.69
N ILE A 71 -7.39 -0.15 20.71
CA ILE A 71 -6.62 -0.54 21.90
C ILE A 71 -6.87 0.47 23.04
N GLY A 72 -6.82 1.77 22.74
CA GLY A 72 -7.09 2.82 23.71
C GLY A 72 -8.46 2.70 24.37
N GLU A 73 -9.51 2.42 23.59
CA GLU A 73 -10.86 2.21 24.11
C GLU A 73 -10.93 1.01 25.07
N ILE A 74 -10.31 -0.12 24.69
CA ILE A 74 -10.27 -1.32 25.53
C ILE A 74 -9.55 -1.02 26.85
N LEU A 75 -8.38 -0.36 26.79
CA LEU A 75 -7.61 0.00 27.99
C LEU A 75 -8.38 0.97 28.88
N SER A 76 -9.06 1.96 28.31
CA SER A 76 -9.90 2.89 29.08
C SER A 76 -11.03 2.15 29.81
N ARG A 77 -11.70 1.19 29.14
CA ARG A 77 -12.75 0.38 29.77
C ARG A 77 -12.23 -0.48 30.91
N ILE A 78 -11.02 -1.04 30.76
CA ILE A 78 -10.36 -1.80 31.83
C ILE A 78 -10.04 -0.88 33.02
N ALA A 79 -9.45 0.29 32.76
CA ALA A 79 -9.11 1.27 33.79
C ALA A 79 -10.35 1.70 34.58
N THR A 80 -11.44 2.07 33.90
CA THR A 80 -12.71 2.43 34.55
C THR A 80 -13.28 1.27 35.38
N ALA A 81 -13.21 0.03 34.89
CA ALA A 81 -13.70 -1.13 35.65
C ALA A 81 -12.89 -1.39 36.93
N ILE A 82 -11.57 -1.15 36.89
CA ILE A 82 -10.70 -1.25 38.07
C ILE A 82 -11.02 -0.14 39.06
N GLU A 83 -11.10 1.11 38.59
CA GLU A 83 -11.42 2.28 39.42
C GLU A 83 -12.80 2.18 40.07
N SER A 84 -13.79 1.62 39.37
CA SER A 84 -15.15 1.44 39.91
C SER A 84 -15.29 0.33 40.95
N ASN A 85 -14.31 -0.58 41.03
CA ASN A 85 -14.27 -1.69 41.99
C ASN A 85 -13.30 -1.43 43.16
N ALA A 86 -12.68 -0.24 43.22
CA ALA A 86 -11.84 0.24 44.32
C ALA A 86 -12.66 1.08 45.30
#